data_AF-A0A497MKR2-F1
#
_entry.id   AF-A0A497MKR2-F1
#
_cell.length_a   1.000
_cell.length_b   1.000
_cell.length_c   1.000
_cell.angle_alpha   90.00
_cell.angle_beta   90.00
_cell.angle_gamma   90.00
#
_symmetry.space_group_name_H-M   'P 1'
#
loop_
_entity.id
_entity.type
_entity.pdbx_description
1 polymer ?
#
loop_
_entity_poly.entity_id
_entity_poly.type
_entity_poly.pdbx_seq_one_letter_code
_entity_poly.pdbx_strand_id
1 'polypeptide(L)'
;TYPRPRRVSPALATGWAVRYQWKGLEAFPLSSHADFTQLLEYVKASKPKKVYTCYGFSRILASAIRRRLGLSAEPLPEGGGFKGF
;
A
#
# COMPACT_ATOMS: atom_id res chain seq x y z
N THR A 1 26.25 -15.57 35.39
CA THR A 1 26.94 -15.63 34.08
C THR A 1 26.20 -14.71 33.12
N TYR A 2 26.81 -13.62 32.65
CA TYR A 2 26.17 -12.66 31.74
C TYR A 2 25.99 -13.29 30.33
N PRO A 3 24.78 -13.30 29.73
CA PRO A 3 24.58 -13.89 28.43
C PRO A 3 25.38 -13.09 27.38
N ARG A 4 26.23 -13.77 26.60
CA ARG A 4 26.97 -13.12 25.52
C ARG A 4 25.98 -12.49 24.54
N PRO A 5 26.24 -11.27 24.03
CA PRO A 5 25.39 -10.68 23.00
C PRO A 5 25.34 -11.63 21.80
N ARG A 6 24.12 -12.03 21.42
CA ARG A 6 23.89 -12.82 20.20
C ARG A 6 24.47 -12.02 19.03
N ARG A 7 25.18 -12.70 18.11
CA ARG A 7 25.57 -12.09 16.83
C ARG A 7 24.30 -11.57 16.16
N VAL A 8 24.16 -10.26 16.07
CA VAL A 8 23.09 -9.60 15.34
C VAL A 8 23.67 -9.08 14.04
N SER A 9 23.09 -9.50 12.92
CA SER A 9 23.43 -8.98 11.59
C SER A 9 22.30 -8.06 11.14
N PRO A 10 22.59 -6.81 10.71
CA PRO A 10 21.57 -5.94 10.16
C PRO A 10 21.04 -6.50 8.84
N ALA A 11 19.73 -6.36 8.61
CA ALA A 11 19.05 -6.73 7.38
C ALA A 11 18.14 -5.58 6.91
N LEU A 12 17.97 -5.43 5.60
CA LEU A 12 17.08 -4.46 4.98
C LEU A 12 15.70 -5.08 4.73
N ALA A 13 14.64 -4.33 4.99
CA ALA A 13 13.27 -4.72 4.64
C ALA A 13 12.65 -3.61 3.78
N THR A 14 12.64 -3.80 2.46
CA THR A 14 12.10 -2.82 1.50
C THR A 14 11.64 -3.50 0.21
N GLY A 15 10.57 -3.00 -0.41
CA GLY A 15 10.09 -3.52 -1.70
C GLY A 15 11.11 -3.40 -2.83
N TRP A 16 12.08 -2.50 -2.69
CA TRP A 16 13.18 -2.34 -3.63
C TRP A 16 14.18 -3.51 -3.60
N ALA A 17 14.10 -4.40 -2.61
CA ALA A 17 14.93 -5.61 -2.55
C ALA A 17 14.67 -6.61 -3.68
N VAL A 18 13.53 -6.52 -4.37
CA VAL A 18 13.26 -7.29 -5.60
C VAL A 18 14.13 -6.80 -6.75
N ARG A 19 14.50 -5.52 -6.76
CA ARG A 19 15.19 -4.85 -7.88
C ARG A 19 16.67 -4.61 -7.63
N TYR A 20 17.07 -4.42 -6.37
CA TYR A 20 18.44 -4.05 -6.01
C TYR A 20 19.03 -5.08 -5.03
N GLN A 21 20.27 -5.50 -5.30
CA GLN A 21 21.07 -6.31 -4.39
C GLN A 21 22.01 -5.42 -3.58
N TRP A 22 21.85 -5.39 -2.26
CA TRP A 22 22.76 -4.69 -1.36
C TRP A 22 23.89 -5.63 -0.93
N LYS A 23 25.12 -5.33 -1.34
CA LYS A 23 26.29 -6.14 -0.97
C LYS A 23 26.50 -6.08 0.55
N GLY A 24 26.59 -7.25 1.18
CA GLY A 24 26.90 -7.39 2.60
C GLY A 24 25.71 -7.26 3.56
N LEU A 25 24.48 -7.17 3.05
CA LEU A 25 23.25 -7.14 3.85
C LEU A 25 22.22 -8.12 3.28
N GLU A 26 21.61 -8.91 4.16
CA GLU A 26 20.41 -9.66 3.80
C GLU A 26 19.26 -8.67 3.57
N ALA A 27 18.54 -8.81 2.47
CA ALA A 27 17.47 -7.90 2.09
C ALA A 27 16.17 -8.67 1.81
N PHE A 28 15.11 -8.32 2.53
CA PHE A 28 13.79 -8.91 2.40
C PHE A 28 12.89 -7.99 1.57
N PRO A 29 12.21 -8.51 0.52
CA PRO A 29 11.27 -7.75 -0.29
C PRO A 29 9.98 -7.51 0.48
N LEU A 30 9.99 -6.48 1.32
CA LEU A 30 8.87 -6.07 2.15
C LEU A 30 8.52 -4.62 1.82
N SER A 31 7.46 -4.40 1.04
CA SER A 31 6.85 -3.09 0.86
C SER A 31 5.50 -3.03 1.55
N SER A 32 5.25 -1.95 2.29
CA SER A 32 3.91 -1.63 2.82
C SER A 32 2.94 -1.15 1.73
N HIS A 33 3.32 -1.21 0.45
CA HIS A 33 2.48 -0.86 -0.67
C HIS A 33 1.71 -2.10 -1.12
N ALA A 34 0.38 -2.05 -0.96
CA ALA A 34 -0.50 -3.03 -1.54
C ALA A 34 -0.51 -2.87 -3.07
N ASP A 35 -0.35 -3.98 -3.79
CA ASP A 35 -0.48 -3.98 -5.24
C ASP A 35 -1.91 -3.63 -5.66
N PHE A 36 -2.08 -3.17 -6.91
CA PHE A 36 -3.40 -2.77 -7.45
C PHE A 36 -4.49 -3.84 -7.25
N THR A 37 -4.16 -5.12 -7.42
CA THR A 37 -5.10 -6.22 -7.20
C THR A 37 -5.49 -6.35 -5.73
N GLN A 38 -4.53 -6.23 -4.82
CA GLN A 38 -4.77 -6.29 -3.38
C GLN A 38 -5.65 -5.13 -2.91
N LEU A 39 -5.47 -3.93 -3.49
CA LEU A 39 -6.34 -2.78 -3.21
C LEU A 39 -7.79 -3.04 -3.65
N LEU A 40 -8.01 -3.65 -4.82
CA LEU A 40 -9.36 -4.01 -5.27
C LEU A 40 -10.00 -5.09 -4.40
N GLU A 41 -9.22 -6.10 -4.00
CA GLU A 41 -9.68 -7.15 -3.09
C GLU A 41 -10.07 -6.58 -1.72
N TYR A 42 -9.25 -5.67 -1.19
CA TYR A 42 -9.55 -4.96 0.06
C TYR A 42 -10.85 -4.16 -0.03
N VAL A 43 -11.05 -3.40 -1.12
CA VAL A 43 -12.29 -2.64 -1.36
C VAL A 43 -13.49 -3.59 -1.47
N LYS A 44 -13.34 -4.74 -2.15
CA LYS A 44 -14.41 -5.74 -2.26
C LYS A 44 -14.75 -6.37 -0.92
N ALA A 45 -13.74 -6.72 -0.12
CA ALA A 45 -13.92 -7.35 1.19
C ALA A 45 -14.55 -6.41 2.22
N SER A 46 -14.20 -5.12 2.18
CA SER A 46 -14.70 -4.11 3.12
C SER A 46 -16.16 -3.67 2.89
N LYS A 47 -16.76 -4.02 1.74
CA LYS A 47 -18.15 -3.66 1.37
C LYS A 47 -18.52 -2.19 1.65
N PRO A 48 -17.73 -1.21 1.16
CA PRO A 48 -17.95 0.18 1.46
C PRO A 48 -19.17 0.75 0.71
N LYS A 49 -19.82 1.75 1.30
CA LYS A 49 -20.86 2.54 0.61
C LYS A 49 -20.27 3.53 -0.40
N LYS A 50 -19.08 4.07 -0.12
CA LYS A 50 -18.35 5.00 -0.97
C LYS A 50 -16.84 4.86 -0.73
N VAL A 51 -16.04 4.99 -1.77
CA VAL A 51 -14.58 4.87 -1.71
C VAL A 51 -13.91 6.18 -2.09
N TYR A 52 -12.97 6.64 -1.26
CA TYR A 52 -12.14 7.80 -1.57
C TYR A 52 -10.71 7.34 -1.84
N THR A 53 -10.22 7.57 -3.05
CA THR A 53 -8.85 7.21 -3.42
C THR A 53 -7.94 8.42 -3.25
N CYS A 54 -6.87 8.27 -2.47
CA CYS A 54 -5.87 9.32 -2.23
C CYS A 54 -4.49 8.87 -2.73
N TYR A 55 -3.57 9.84 -2.81
CA TYR A 55 -2.20 9.65 -3.31
C TYR A 55 -2.12 9.20 -4.78
N GLY A 56 -0.91 9.01 -5.31
CA GLY A 56 -0.64 8.82 -6.74
C GLY A 56 -1.59 7.85 -7.46
N PHE A 57 -1.93 8.16 -8.71
CA PHE A 57 -2.89 7.40 -9.55
C PHE A 57 -4.32 7.26 -8.99
N SER A 58 -4.71 8.09 -8.01
CA SER A 58 -6.06 8.13 -7.42
C SER A 58 -7.20 8.09 -8.45
N ARG A 59 -7.13 8.92 -9.51
CA ARG A 59 -8.15 8.94 -10.58
C ARG A 59 -8.28 7.59 -11.30
N ILE A 60 -7.15 6.92 -11.56
CA ILE A 60 -7.12 5.63 -12.25
C ILE A 60 -7.70 4.55 -11.34
N LEU A 61 -7.33 4.55 -10.05
CA LEU A 61 -7.85 3.61 -9.07
C LEU A 61 -9.37 3.80 -8.86
N ALA A 62 -9.86 5.03 -8.71
CA ALA A 62 -11.29 5.31 -8.61
C ALA A 62 -12.04 4.82 -9.85
N SER A 63 -11.52 5.07 -11.05
CA SER A 63 -12.10 4.56 -12.30
C SER A 63 -12.12 3.03 -12.36
N ALA A 64 -11.05 2.38 -11.88
CA ALA A 64 -10.99 0.92 -11.83
C ALA A 64 -12.01 0.34 -10.85
N ILE A 65 -12.16 0.93 -9.67
CA ILE A 65 -13.15 0.50 -8.66
C ILE A 65 -14.57 0.64 -9.23
N ARG A 66 -14.90 1.76 -9.87
CA ARG A 66 -16.21 1.94 -10.53
C ARG A 66 -16.46 0.87 -11.58
N ARG A 67 -15.50 0.65 -12.49
CA ARG A 67 -15.67 -0.28 -13.63
C ARG A 67 -15.68 -1.74 -13.21
N ARG A 68 -14.85 -2.14 -12.25
CA ARG A 68 -14.66 -3.55 -11.87
C ARG A 68 -15.55 -3.99 -10.71
N LEU A 69 -15.84 -3.10 -9.76
CA LEU A 69 -16.60 -3.42 -8.55
C LEU A 69 -18.00 -2.80 -8.53
N GLY A 70 -18.32 -1.88 -9.46
CA GLY A 70 -19.62 -1.21 -9.48
C GLY A 70 -19.87 -0.27 -8.29
N LEU A 71 -18.81 0.09 -7.56
CA LEU A 71 -18.89 0.92 -6.36
C LEU A 71 -18.68 2.39 -6.68
N SER A 72 -19.36 3.26 -5.93
CA SER A 72 -19.11 4.70 -5.97
C SER A 72 -17.72 4.99 -5.42
N ALA A 73 -16.82 5.49 -6.26
CA ALA A 73 -15.45 5.79 -5.89
C ALA A 73 -15.02 7.14 -6.47
N GLU A 74 -14.34 8.00 -5.72
CA GLU A 74 -13.83 9.29 -6.22
C GLU A 74 -12.45 9.61 -5.66
N PRO A 75 -11.60 10.31 -6.43
CA PRO A 75 -10.35 10.83 -5.89
C PRO A 75 -10.66 11.84 -4.79
N LEU A 76 -9.88 11.81 -3.71
CA LEU A 76 -9.97 12.81 -2.66
C LEU A 76 -9.65 14.19 -3.27
N PRO A 77 -10.49 15.22 -3.09
CA PRO A 77 -10.22 16.56 -3.60
C PRO A 77 -8.94 17.11 -2.96
N GLU A 78 -8.06 17.68 -3.78
CA GLU A 78 -6.86 18.35 -3.29
C GLU A 78 -7.27 19.64 -2.58
N GLY A 79 -7.11 19.64 -1.25
CA GLY A 79 -7.45 20.75 -0.38
C GLY A 79 -8.82 20.62 0.29
N GLY A 80 -8.82 20.11 1.53
CA GLY A 80 -9.69 20.47 2.67
C GLY A 80 -11.21 20.60 2.50
N GLY A 81 -11.78 20.33 1.34
CA GLY A 81 -13.20 20.54 1.04
C GLY A 81 -14.00 19.27 1.26
N PHE A 82 -14.09 18.79 2.51
CA PHE A 82 -15.17 17.88 2.88
C PHE A 82 -16.49 18.68 2.85
N LYS A 83 -17.13 18.75 1.67
CA LYS A 83 -18.56 19.09 1.61
C LYS A 83 -19.31 17.86 2.11
N GLY A 84 -19.63 17.91 3.40
CA GLY A 84 -20.47 16.94 4.09
C GLY A 84 -21.86 16.83 3.45
N PHE A 85 -22.48 15.70 3.80
CA PHE A 85 -23.84 15.21 3.50
C PHE A 85 -24.92 16.27 3.26
#